data_AF-A0A4Y2JM57-F1
#
_entry.id   AF-A0A4Y2JM57-F1
#
_cell.length_a   1.000
_cell.length_b   1.000
_cell.length_c   1.000
_cell.angle_alpha   90.00
_cell.angle_beta   90.00
_cell.angle_gamma   90.00
#
_symmetry.space_group_name_H-M   'P 1'
#
loop_
_entity.id
_entity.type
_entity.pdbx_description
1 polymer ?
#
loop_
_entity_poly.entity_id
_entity_poly.type
_entity_poly.pdbx_seq_one_letter_code
_entity_poly.pdbx_strand_id
1 'polypeptide(L)'
;MPRPPYCAMLLFELHEMADATVAVRLLYMNSTGPLTDMGEPHVLVLDDCSEFCPLENFTKRFQHLIPDDWEQECEMNTAASVYNKSVEILVLVFAIIVVICFILLFGIYCYSKRKIEEQEEKVLSRVPVSIVKNVT
;
A
#
# COMPACT_ATOMS: atom_id res chain seq x y z
N MET A 1 23.68 29.76 -2.49
CA MET A 1 23.30 29.98 -1.09
C MET A 1 24.55 29.95 -0.22
N PRO A 2 24.77 30.96 0.65
CA PRO A 2 25.81 30.87 1.67
C PRO A 2 25.48 29.74 2.67
N ARG A 3 26.51 29.14 3.27
CA ARG A 3 26.32 28.10 4.29
C ARG A 3 25.76 28.74 5.57
N PRO A 4 24.78 28.12 6.26
CA PRO A 4 24.34 28.60 7.56
C PRO A 4 25.51 28.64 8.56
N PRO A 5 25.70 29.73 9.32
CA PRO A 5 26.74 29.80 10.36
C PRO A 5 26.42 28.84 11.52
N TYR A 6 27.41 28.62 12.39
CA TYR A 6 27.20 27.85 13.62
C TYR A 6 26.08 28.46 14.45
N CYS A 7 25.23 27.59 15.01
CA CYS A 7 24.05 27.97 15.78
C CYS A 7 22.99 28.79 15.01
N ALA A 8 23.04 28.80 13.67
CA ALA A 8 21.93 29.32 12.89
C ALA A 8 20.65 28.53 13.17
N MET A 9 19.52 29.23 13.25
CA MET A 9 18.23 28.66 13.62
C MET A 9 17.13 29.17 12.70
N LEU A 10 16.25 28.26 12.27
CA LEU A 10 14.95 28.60 11.71
C LEU A 10 13.91 28.49 12.81
N LEU A 11 13.24 29.59 13.11
CA LEU A 11 12.21 29.68 14.13
C LEU A 11 10.84 29.83 13.45
N PHE A 12 9.90 29.02 13.90
CA PHE A 12 8.52 29.00 13.45
C PHE A 12 7.65 29.37 14.64
N GLU A 13 7.07 30.57 14.60
CA GLU A 13 6.17 31.05 15.65
C GLU A 13 4.72 30.90 15.18
N LEU A 14 3.87 30.33 16.02
CA LEU A 14 2.42 30.26 15.78
C LEU A 14 1.74 31.33 16.62
N HIS A 15 1.04 32.24 15.96
CA HIS A 15 0.39 33.41 16.58
C HIS A 15 -1.12 33.32 16.43
N GLU A 16 -1.84 33.63 17.51
CA GLU A 16 -3.27 33.96 17.45
C GLU A 16 -3.41 35.47 17.22
N MET A 17 -4.12 35.83 16.16
CA MET A 17 -4.29 37.21 15.70
C MET A 17 -5.50 37.87 16.37
N ALA A 18 -5.59 39.20 16.27
CA ALA A 18 -6.68 39.96 16.90
C ALA A 18 -8.09 39.62 16.38
N ASP A 19 -8.18 39.08 15.17
CA ASP A 19 -9.42 38.59 14.55
C ASP A 19 -9.69 37.10 14.83
N ALA A 20 -8.98 36.51 15.80
CA ALA A 20 -9.01 35.09 16.17
C ALA A 20 -8.56 34.13 15.06
N THR A 21 -7.93 34.65 14.00
CA THR A 21 -7.24 33.80 13.01
C THR A 21 -5.87 33.38 13.52
N VAL A 22 -5.31 32.31 12.93
CA VAL A 22 -3.99 31.80 13.30
C VAL A 22 -3.01 32.05 12.14
N ALA A 23 -1.85 32.60 12.45
CA ALA A 23 -0.80 32.88 11.50
C ALA A 23 0.55 32.30 11.95
N VAL A 24 1.36 31.92 10.97
CA VAL A 24 2.74 31.47 11.16
C VAL A 24 3.68 32.60 10.79
N ARG A 25 4.66 32.88 11.66
CA ARG A 25 5.77 33.80 11.40
C ARG A 25 7.08 33.01 11.35
N LEU A 26 7.86 33.23 10.30
CA LEU A 26 9.11 32.53 10.05
C LEU A 26 10.29 33.48 10.25
N LEU A 27 11.26 33.06 11.06
CA LEU A 27 12.45 33.86 11.36
C LEU A 27 13.71 33.02 11.14
N TYR A 28 14.75 33.65 10.62
CA TYR A 28 16.08 33.08 10.51
C TYR A 28 17.06 33.86 11.38
N MET A 29 17.61 33.19 12.39
CA MET A 29 18.62 33.74 13.28
C MET A 29 19.99 33.22 12.82
N ASN A 30 20.92 34.13 12.53
CA ASN A 30 22.25 33.79 11.99
C ASN A 30 23.41 34.44 12.75
N SER A 31 23.18 34.90 14.00
CA SER A 31 24.26 35.41 14.84
C SER A 31 25.29 34.31 15.13
N THR A 32 26.56 34.63 14.90
CA THR A 32 27.70 33.74 15.21
C THR A 32 28.12 33.80 16.68
N GLY A 33 27.55 34.72 17.47
CA GLY A 33 27.80 34.89 18.90
C GLY A 33 26.52 35.17 19.68
N PRO A 34 25.52 34.26 19.65
CA PRO A 34 24.18 34.54 20.20
C PRO A 34 24.16 34.78 21.72
N LEU A 35 25.20 34.36 22.45
CA LEU A 35 25.34 34.64 23.88
C LEU A 35 25.76 36.08 24.18
N THR A 36 26.39 36.75 23.22
CA THR A 36 26.87 38.13 23.36
C THR A 36 25.99 39.12 22.63
N ASP A 37 25.49 38.74 21.46
CA ASP A 37 24.58 39.53 20.64
C ASP A 37 23.71 38.58 19.83
N MET A 38 22.40 38.58 20.08
CA MET A 38 21.44 37.76 19.34
C MET A 38 21.25 38.27 17.91
N GLY A 39 21.59 39.54 17.63
CA GLY A 39 21.26 40.21 16.37
C GLY A 39 19.74 40.39 16.17
N GLU A 40 19.36 41.04 15.08
CA GLU A 40 17.96 41.12 14.65
C GLU A 40 17.59 39.87 13.84
N PRO A 41 16.49 39.16 14.17
CA PRO A 41 16.04 38.02 13.38
C PRO A 41 15.66 38.42 11.95
N HIS A 42 16.10 37.65 10.97
CA HIS A 42 15.69 37.87 9.58
C HIS A 42 14.29 37.29 9.36
N VAL A 43 13.32 38.15 9.03
CA VAL A 43 11.97 37.71 8.68
C VAL A 43 12.00 36.98 7.33
N LEU A 44 11.47 35.75 7.31
CA LEU A 44 11.29 34.97 6.09
C LEU A 44 9.83 35.06 5.64
N VAL A 45 9.60 35.69 4.48
CA VAL A 45 8.27 35.81 3.89
C VAL A 45 8.13 34.80 2.76
N LEU A 46 7.06 34.00 2.79
CA LEU A 46 6.73 33.07 1.72
C LEU A 46 6.10 33.83 0.55
N ASP A 47 6.32 33.33 -0.67
CA ASP A 47 5.63 33.85 -1.85
C ASP A 47 4.11 33.86 -1.61
N ASP A 48 3.46 34.94 -2.02
CA ASP A 48 2.02 35.19 -1.84
C ASP A 48 1.52 35.29 -0.38
N CYS A 49 2.44 35.48 0.59
CA CYS A 49 2.11 35.72 2.00
C CYS A 49 2.73 37.01 2.55
N SER A 50 2.24 37.45 3.72
CA SER A 50 2.89 38.47 4.57
C SER A 50 3.79 37.82 5.63
N GLU A 51 4.50 38.63 6.41
CA GLU A 51 5.30 38.17 7.57
C GLU A 51 4.53 37.23 8.50
N PHE A 52 3.28 37.57 8.80
CA PHE A 52 2.32 36.69 9.44
C PHE A 52 1.50 36.01 8.34
N CYS A 53 1.87 34.78 7.98
CA CYS A 53 1.21 34.02 6.92
C CYS A 53 0.05 33.22 7.53
N PRO A 54 -1.19 33.34 7.03
CA PRO A 54 -2.30 32.53 7.52
C PRO A 54 -1.96 31.04 7.49
N LEU A 55 -2.30 30.31 8.57
CA LEU A 55 -1.93 28.91 8.73
C LEU A 55 -2.36 28.04 7.53
N GLU A 56 -3.57 28.27 7.01
CA GLU A 56 -4.09 27.56 5.84
C GLU A 56 -3.21 27.76 4.59
N ASN A 57 -2.80 29.00 4.32
CA ASN A 57 -1.92 29.32 3.19
C ASN A 57 -0.54 28.69 3.38
N PHE A 58 0.00 28.75 4.61
CA PHE A 58 1.27 28.10 4.96
C PHE A 58 1.20 26.59 4.70
N THR A 59 0.19 25.90 5.21
CA THR A 59 0.01 24.45 5.03
C THR A 59 -0.12 24.10 3.55
N LYS A 60 -0.95 24.82 2.79
CA LYS A 60 -1.14 24.61 1.36
C LYS A 60 0.17 24.79 0.58
N ARG A 61 1.01 25.76 0.98
CA ARG A 61 2.30 26.01 0.33
C ARG A 61 3.25 24.82 0.48
N PHE A 62 3.30 24.19 1.65
CA PHE A 62 4.25 23.10 1.92
C PHE A 62 3.68 21.70 1.68
N GLN A 63 2.36 21.56 1.49
CA GLN A 63 1.71 20.24 1.36
C GLN A 63 2.36 19.35 0.30
N HIS A 64 2.71 19.91 -0.86
CA HIS A 64 3.33 19.17 -1.96
C HIS A 64 4.79 18.73 -1.69
N LEU A 65 5.40 19.21 -0.61
CA LEU A 65 6.76 18.84 -0.18
C LEU A 65 6.75 17.82 0.97
N ILE A 66 5.57 17.53 1.54
CA ILE A 66 5.42 16.56 2.62
C ILE A 66 5.03 15.23 1.96
N PRO A 67 5.83 14.17 2.14
CA PRO A 67 5.52 12.86 1.56
C PRO A 67 4.28 12.24 2.20
N ASP A 68 3.49 11.53 1.42
CA ASP A 68 2.30 10.82 1.92
C ASP A 68 2.69 9.54 2.69
N ASP A 69 3.75 8.85 2.24
CA ASP A 69 4.33 7.66 2.86
C ASP A 69 5.87 7.76 2.84
N TRP A 70 6.45 8.17 3.98
CA TRP A 70 7.89 8.38 4.13
C TRP A 70 8.68 7.10 3.86
N GLU A 71 8.24 5.98 4.40
CA GLU A 71 8.93 4.70 4.29
C GLU A 71 8.89 4.14 2.87
N GLN A 72 7.78 4.33 2.15
CA GLN A 72 7.67 3.96 0.75
C GLN A 72 8.55 4.83 -0.14
N GLU A 73 8.48 6.16 0.00
CA GLU A 73 9.27 7.09 -0.81
C GLU A 73 10.77 6.96 -0.55
N CYS A 74 11.16 6.64 0.68
CA CYS A 74 12.55 6.38 1.06
C CYS A 74 13.00 4.93 0.82
N GLU A 75 12.15 4.08 0.22
CA GLU A 75 12.46 2.67 -0.05
C GLU A 75 12.94 1.88 1.19
N MET A 76 12.49 2.26 2.39
CA MET A 76 12.92 1.64 3.65
C MET A 76 12.33 0.23 3.83
N ASN A 77 11.15 -0.01 3.22
CA ASN A 77 10.42 -1.28 3.33
C ASN A 77 10.75 -2.30 2.24
N THR A 78 11.69 -2.01 1.33
CA THR A 78 11.85 -2.76 0.07
C THR A 78 12.23 -4.23 0.29
N ALA A 79 13.01 -4.55 1.32
CA ALA A 79 13.36 -5.96 1.62
C ALA A 79 12.16 -6.77 2.14
N ALA A 80 11.35 -6.19 3.04
CA ALA A 80 10.19 -6.88 3.62
C ALA A 80 8.99 -6.90 2.65
N SER A 81 8.78 -5.82 1.89
CA SER A 81 7.65 -5.70 0.96
C SER A 81 7.81 -6.58 -0.29
N VAL A 82 9.04 -6.72 -0.83
CA VAL A 82 9.33 -7.64 -1.94
C VAL A 82 9.12 -9.09 -1.52
N TYR A 83 9.52 -9.46 -0.29
CA TYR A 83 9.28 -10.79 0.25
C TYR A 83 7.78 -11.09 0.38
N ASN A 84 7.03 -10.18 1.01
CA ASN A 84 5.59 -10.38 1.24
C ASN A 84 4.79 -10.48 -0.06
N LYS A 85 5.07 -9.62 -1.05
CA LYS A 85 4.43 -9.71 -2.38
C LYS A 85 4.77 -11.00 -3.12
N SER A 86 6.02 -11.46 -3.01
CA SER A 86 6.44 -12.71 -3.67
C SER A 86 5.74 -13.93 -3.07
N VAL A 87 5.57 -13.96 -1.74
CA VAL A 87 4.84 -15.03 -1.03
C VAL A 87 3.35 -15.00 -1.37
N GLU A 88 2.73 -13.83 -1.44
CA GLU A 88 1.31 -13.70 -1.79
C GLU A 88 1.01 -14.24 -3.20
N ILE A 89 1.83 -13.88 -4.19
CA ILE A 89 1.72 -14.39 -5.56
C ILE A 89 1.89 -15.91 -5.59
N LEU A 90 2.86 -16.45 -4.86
CA LEU A 90 3.11 -17.90 -4.80
C LEU A 90 1.90 -18.66 -4.22
N VAL A 91 1.29 -18.13 -3.16
CA VAL A 91 0.09 -18.74 -2.53
C VAL A 91 -1.09 -18.75 -3.49
N LEU A 92 -1.32 -17.65 -4.23
CA LEU A 92 -2.40 -17.57 -5.22
C LEU A 92 -2.21 -18.58 -6.36
N VAL A 93 -0.99 -18.69 -6.90
CA VAL A 93 -0.67 -19.66 -7.96
C VAL A 93 -0.88 -21.10 -7.48
N PHE A 94 -0.42 -21.42 -6.27
CA PHE A 94 -0.60 -22.75 -5.69
C PHE A 94 -2.09 -23.09 -5.49
N ALA A 95 -2.88 -22.14 -5.00
CA ALA A 95 -4.33 -22.32 -4.83
C ALA A 95 -5.03 -22.63 -6.17
N ILE A 96 -4.67 -21.93 -7.25
CA ILE A 96 -5.24 -22.17 -8.59
C ILE A 96 -4.88 -23.58 -9.09
N ILE A 97 -3.63 -24.01 -8.92
CA ILE A 97 -3.18 -25.36 -9.31
C ILE A 97 -3.99 -26.43 -8.57
N VAL A 98 -4.18 -26.27 -7.27
CA VAL A 98 -4.96 -27.18 -6.44
C VAL A 98 -6.41 -27.27 -6.94
N VAL A 99 -7.05 -26.14 -7.24
CA VAL A 99 -8.40 -26.11 -7.81
C VAL A 99 -8.48 -26.83 -9.15
N ILE A 100 -7.52 -26.61 -10.06
CA ILE A 100 -7.45 -27.29 -11.35
C ILE A 100 -7.30 -28.81 -11.14
N CYS A 101 -6.42 -29.24 -10.25
CA CYS A 101 -6.25 -30.64 -9.90
C CYS A 101 -7.55 -31.25 -9.38
N PHE A 102 -8.29 -30.56 -8.51
CA PHE A 102 -9.59 -31.03 -8.04
C PHE A 102 -10.61 -31.18 -9.17
N ILE A 103 -10.67 -30.22 -10.10
CA ILE A 103 -11.56 -30.30 -11.27
C ILE A 103 -11.18 -31.47 -12.18
N LEU A 104 -9.89 -31.69 -12.42
CA LEU A 104 -9.40 -32.81 -13.24
C LEU A 104 -9.70 -34.15 -12.58
N LEU A 105 -9.44 -34.29 -11.28
CA LEU A 105 -9.74 -35.51 -10.54
C LEU A 105 -11.25 -35.80 -10.51
N PHE A 106 -12.07 -34.78 -10.29
CA PHE A 106 -13.52 -34.91 -10.36
C PHE A 106 -13.99 -35.28 -11.77
N GLY A 107 -13.42 -34.67 -12.81
CA GLY A 107 -13.68 -35.00 -14.21
C GLY A 107 -13.31 -36.44 -14.56
N ILE A 108 -12.13 -36.91 -14.11
CA ILE A 108 -11.68 -38.30 -14.28
C ILE A 108 -12.61 -39.26 -13.53
N TYR A 109 -13.01 -38.92 -12.31
CA TYR A 109 -13.95 -39.71 -11.52
C TYR A 109 -15.32 -39.82 -12.21
N CYS A 110 -15.88 -38.70 -12.68
CA CYS A 110 -17.13 -38.70 -13.44
C CYS A 110 -17.02 -39.50 -14.74
N TYR A 111 -15.89 -39.37 -15.46
CA TYR A 111 -15.63 -40.11 -16.69
C TYR A 111 -15.49 -41.62 -16.44
N SER A 112 -14.73 -42.02 -15.41
CA SER A 112 -14.54 -43.43 -15.08
C SER A 112 -15.84 -44.08 -14.62
N LYS A 113 -16.63 -43.39 -13.79
CA LYS A 113 -17.96 -43.85 -13.37
C LYS A 113 -18.89 -44.07 -14.56
N ARG A 114 -19.00 -43.10 -15.48
CA ARG A 114 -19.80 -43.26 -16.71
C ARG A 114 -19.33 -44.44 -17.55
N LYS A 115 -18.02 -44.60 -17.72
CA LYS A 115 -17.47 -45.73 -18.49
C LYS A 115 -17.79 -47.08 -17.85
N ILE A 116 -17.80 -47.18 -16.51
CA ILE A 116 -18.20 -48.40 -15.80
C ILE A 116 -19.68 -48.71 -16.02
N GLU A 117 -20.56 -47.71 -15.87
CA GLU A 117 -22.01 -47.86 -16.12
C GLU A 117 -22.30 -48.31 -17.57
N GLU A 118 -21.60 -47.73 -18.56
CA GLU A 118 -21.70 -48.14 -19.98
C GLU A 118 -21.22 -49.58 -20.24
N GLN A 119 -20.28 -50.11 -19.44
CA GLN A 119 -19.84 -51.51 -19.55
C GLN A 119 -20.85 -52.46 -18.91
N GLU A 120 -21.46 -52.11 -17.78
CA GLU A 120 -22.49 -52.91 -17.13
C GLU A 120 -23.73 -53.08 -18.03
N GLU A 121 -24.16 -52.02 -18.72
CA GLU A 121 -25.29 -52.07 -19.67
C GLU A 121 -24.98 -52.95 -20.91
N LYS A 122 -23.73 -52.92 -21.40
CA LYS A 122 -23.26 -53.78 -22.51
C LYS A 122 -23.06 -55.24 -22.12
N VAL A 123 -22.83 -55.53 -20.84
CA VAL A 123 -22.77 -56.91 -20.32
C VAL A 123 -24.18 -57.46 -20.15
N LEU A 124 -25.12 -56.68 -19.59
CA LEU A 124 -26.51 -57.10 -19.39
C LEU A 124 -27.26 -57.37 -20.70
N SER A 125 -27.01 -56.56 -21.75
CA SER A 125 -27.58 -56.75 -23.09
C SER A 125 -27.01 -57.95 -23.88
N ARG A 126 -25.87 -58.52 -23.44
CA ARG A 126 -25.31 -59.76 -24.01
C ARG A 126 -25.80 -61.04 -23.34
N VAL A 127 -26.53 -60.94 -22.24
CA VAL A 127 -27.15 -62.11 -21.60
C VAL A 127 -28.37 -62.54 -22.43
N PRO A 128 -28.40 -63.76 -22.99
CA PRO A 128 -29.54 -64.20 -23.78
C PRO A 128 -30.79 -64.37 -22.90
N VAL A 129 -31.90 -63.76 -23.32
CA VAL A 129 -33.22 -63.72 -22.63
C VAL A 129 -33.77 -65.12 -22.30
N SER A 130 -33.28 -66.16 -22.98
CA SER A 130 -33.65 -67.56 -22.76
C SER A 130 -33.23 -68.12 -21.39
N ILE A 131 -32.33 -67.47 -20.64
CA ILE A 131 -31.94 -67.92 -19.28
C ILE A 131 -32.97 -67.50 -18.21
N VAL A 132 -33.72 -66.42 -18.42
CA VAL A 132 -34.62 -65.86 -17.41
C VAL A 132 -35.93 -66.66 -17.25
N LYS A 133 -36.34 -67.42 -18.28
CA LYS A 133 -37.64 -68.16 -18.28
C LYS A 133 -37.61 -69.57 -17.68
N ASN A 134 -36.45 -70.08 -17.23
CA ASN A 134 -36.33 -71.42 -16.64
C ASN A 134 -36.21 -71.43 -15.11
N VAL A 135 -36.45 -70.29 -14.45
CA VAL A 135 -36.50 -70.20 -12.99
C VAL A 135 -37.83 -69.57 -12.60
N THR A 136 -38.92 -70.32 -12.80
CA THR A 136 -40.18 -70.17 -12.06
C THR A 136 -40.94 -71.48 -12.09
#